data_AF-A0ABD5NJM2-F1
#
_entry.id   AF-A0ABD5NJM2-F1
#
_cell.length_a   1.000
_cell.length_b   1.000
_cell.length_c   1.000
_cell.angle_alpha   90.00
_cell.angle_beta   90.00
_cell.angle_gamma   90.00
#
_symmetry.space_group_name_H-M   'P 1'
#
loop_
_entity.id
_entity.type
_entity.pdbx_description
1 polymer ?
#
loop_
_entity_poly.entity_id
_entity_poly.type
_entity_poly.pdbx_seq_one_letter_code
_entity_poly.pdbx_strand_id
1 'polypeptide(L)'
;MRVPLFGESIEIDDGLVDASPAEIRAQVAAYERGDRTRFDLMVRYPDGFLGEVMRAMAEIPPGETRTYGDLAATLDTAPVAVGQACGRNPVPLLVPCHRVVGSDGGLGGYSASGGVETKRRLLDHEARVETGSRQSRLPLDE
;
A
#
# COMPACT_ATOMS: atom_id res chain seq x y z
N MET A 1 -7.34 13.28 -6.67
CA MET A 1 -6.22 13.80 -7.47
C MET A 1 -5.42 12.69 -8.18
N ARG A 2 -4.81 13.01 -9.35
CA ARG A 2 -3.83 12.14 -10.03
C ARG A 2 -2.42 12.35 -9.48
N VAL A 3 -1.72 11.25 -9.21
CA VAL A 3 -0.34 11.25 -8.73
C VAL A 3 0.51 10.31 -9.58
N PRO A 4 1.64 10.78 -10.16
CA PRO A 4 2.56 9.93 -10.90
C PRO A 4 3.18 8.84 -10.02
N LEU A 5 3.30 7.62 -10.55
CA LEU A 5 3.94 6.49 -9.90
C LEU A 5 4.34 5.44 -10.95
N PHE A 6 5.62 5.08 -11.01
CA PHE A 6 6.21 4.10 -11.93
C PHE A 6 5.88 4.34 -13.42
N GLY A 7 5.91 5.60 -13.84
CA GLY A 7 5.57 6.01 -15.20
C GLY A 7 4.07 5.98 -15.53
N GLU A 8 3.23 5.66 -14.55
CA GLU A 8 1.77 5.68 -14.63
C GLU A 8 1.20 6.74 -13.67
N SER A 9 -0.13 6.79 -13.51
CA SER A 9 -0.79 7.66 -12.55
C SER A 9 -1.81 6.88 -11.74
N ILE A 10 -1.73 7.02 -10.41
CA ILE A 10 -2.74 6.52 -9.48
C ILE A 10 -3.72 7.65 -9.12
N GLU A 11 -4.97 7.28 -8.90
CA GLU A 11 -5.99 8.19 -8.37
C GLU A 11 -5.99 8.06 -6.84
N ILE A 12 -5.81 9.17 -6.14
CA ILE A 12 -5.88 9.27 -4.68
C ILE A 12 -6.99 10.27 -4.35
N ASP A 13 -7.97 9.89 -3.54
CA ASP A 13 -8.92 10.84 -2.97
C ASP A 13 -8.23 11.71 -1.90
N ASP A 14 -7.75 12.88 -2.31
CA ASP A 14 -7.12 13.85 -1.43
C ASP A 14 -8.08 14.50 -0.43
N GLY A 15 -9.39 14.37 -0.64
CA GLY A 15 -10.41 14.73 0.35
C GLY A 15 -10.38 13.85 1.60
N LEU A 16 -9.65 12.74 1.58
CA LEU A 16 -9.43 11.85 2.72
C LEU A 16 -8.04 11.98 3.35
N VAL A 17 -7.16 12.84 2.84
CA VAL A 17 -5.79 12.99 3.33
C VAL A 17 -5.64 14.38 3.97
N ASP A 18 -5.14 14.43 5.20
CA ASP A 18 -4.88 15.69 5.91
C ASP A 18 -3.51 16.27 5.53
N ALA A 19 -3.36 16.60 4.25
CA ALA A 19 -2.15 17.19 3.68
C ALA A 19 -2.46 17.92 2.37
N SER A 20 -1.57 18.81 1.95
CA SER A 20 -1.73 19.47 0.65
C SER A 20 -1.49 18.50 -0.52
N PRO A 21 -2.14 18.68 -1.68
CA PRO A 21 -1.83 17.90 -2.88
C PRO A 21 -0.35 17.95 -3.30
N ALA A 22 0.36 19.05 -3.00
CA ALA A 22 1.78 19.18 -3.25
C ALA A 22 2.61 18.26 -2.35
N GLU A 23 2.26 18.19 -1.07
CA GLU A 23 2.91 17.32 -0.08
C GLU A 23 2.69 15.84 -0.40
N ILE A 24 1.45 15.45 -0.75
CA ILE A 24 1.13 14.08 -1.18
C ILE A 24 2.02 13.69 -2.37
N ARG A 25 2.10 14.54 -3.40
CA ARG A 25 2.97 14.31 -4.56
C ARG A 25 4.44 14.20 -4.19
N ALA A 26 4.94 15.07 -3.30
CA ALA A 26 6.32 15.06 -2.87
C ALA A 26 6.68 13.76 -2.13
N GLN A 27 5.82 13.30 -1.23
CA GLN A 27 6.06 12.04 -0.51
C GLN A 27 5.94 10.82 -1.42
N VAL A 28 4.98 10.78 -2.35
CA VAL A 28 4.88 9.69 -3.34
C VAL A 28 6.10 9.64 -4.25
N ALA A 29 6.61 10.79 -4.71
CA ALA A 29 7.83 10.82 -5.50
C ALA A 29 9.07 10.36 -4.71
N ALA A 30 9.14 10.67 -3.41
CA ALA A 30 10.19 10.17 -2.53
C ALA A 30 10.07 8.66 -2.30
N TYR A 31 8.85 8.13 -2.16
CA TYR A 31 8.60 6.70 -2.10
C TYR A 31 9.07 6.03 -3.39
N GLU A 32 8.67 6.53 -4.57
CA GLU A 32 9.06 5.95 -5.87
C GLU A 32 10.59 5.85 -6.05
N ARG A 33 11.34 6.85 -5.56
CA ARG A 33 12.82 6.85 -5.58
C ARG A 33 13.45 5.89 -4.58
N GLY A 34 12.67 5.37 -3.62
CA GLY A 34 13.16 4.53 -2.53
C GLY A 34 13.75 5.33 -1.36
N ASP A 35 13.57 6.64 -1.33
CA ASP A 35 14.04 7.50 -0.23
C ASP A 35 13.22 7.29 1.06
N ARG A 36 12.03 6.67 0.94
CA ARG A 36 11.14 6.34 2.07
C ARG A 36 10.25 5.15 1.75
N THR A 37 9.85 4.41 2.79
CA THR A 37 8.86 3.31 2.71
C THR A 37 7.56 3.60 3.46
N ARG A 38 7.53 4.69 4.25
CA ARG A 38 6.37 5.14 5.04
C ARG A 38 6.01 6.58 4.70
N PHE A 39 4.72 6.90 4.79
CA PHE A 39 4.19 8.23 4.56
C PHE A 39 3.92 8.93 5.89
N ASP A 40 4.34 10.17 6.01
CA ASP A 40 3.96 11.06 7.12
C ASP A 40 2.68 11.80 6.71
N LEU A 41 1.61 11.06 6.45
CA LEU A 41 0.33 11.57 5.97
C LEU A 41 -0.80 10.94 6.77
N MET A 42 -1.67 11.77 7.34
CA MET A 42 -2.85 11.28 8.07
C MET A 42 -4.00 11.03 7.10
N VAL A 43 -4.46 9.78 7.06
CA VAL A 43 -5.60 9.35 6.23
C VAL A 43 -6.85 9.24 7.12
N ARG A 44 -7.93 9.90 6.71
CA ARG A 44 -9.26 9.70 7.29
C ARG A 44 -9.89 8.44 6.73
N TYR A 45 -10.27 7.53 7.63
CA TYR A 45 -10.98 6.31 7.27
C TYR A 45 -12.49 6.56 7.32
N PRO A 46 -13.26 6.13 6.30
CA PRO A 46 -14.72 6.20 6.35
C PRO A 46 -15.26 5.31 7.49
N ASP A 47 -16.51 5.54 7.88
CA ASP A 47 -17.18 4.66 8.83
C ASP A 47 -17.58 3.32 8.19
N GLY A 48 -17.79 2.32 9.05
CA GLY A 48 -18.20 0.98 8.67
C GLY A 48 -17.11 0.14 8.02
N PHE A 49 -17.53 -0.94 7.36
CA PHE A 49 -16.66 -2.04 6.94
C PHE A 49 -15.49 -1.62 6.04
N LEU A 50 -15.69 -0.67 5.12
CA LEU A 50 -14.60 -0.20 4.27
C LEU A 50 -13.47 0.43 5.10
N GLY A 51 -13.82 1.27 6.09
CA GLY A 51 -12.83 1.89 6.96
C GLY A 51 -12.15 0.90 7.89
N GLU A 52 -12.86 -0.12 8.36
CA GLU A 52 -12.27 -1.22 9.15
C GLU A 52 -11.21 -1.97 8.35
N VAL A 53 -11.52 -2.33 7.09
CA VAL A 53 -10.54 -2.97 6.20
C VAL A 53 -9.39 -2.03 5.88
N MET A 54 -9.64 -0.74 5.64
CA MET A 54 -8.58 0.25 5.40
C MET A 54 -7.62 0.39 6.59
N ARG A 55 -8.14 0.43 7.82
CA ARG A 55 -7.30 0.43 9.03
C ARG A 55 -6.46 -0.84 9.11
N ALA A 56 -7.07 -2.01 8.90
CA ALA A 56 -6.34 -3.28 8.94
C ALA A 56 -5.25 -3.38 7.86
N MET A 57 -5.47 -2.82 6.66
CA MET A 57 -4.44 -2.71 5.62
C MET A 57 -3.29 -1.78 6.04
N ALA A 58 -3.58 -0.65 6.69
CA ALA A 58 -2.58 0.32 7.10
C ALA A 58 -1.59 -0.23 8.15
N GLU A 59 -2.00 -1.24 8.92
CA GLU A 59 -1.13 -1.94 9.88
C GLU A 59 -0.09 -2.86 9.21
N ILE A 60 -0.23 -3.18 7.92
CA ILE A 60 0.71 -4.06 7.21
C ILE A 60 2.00 -3.29 6.90
N PRO A 61 3.17 -3.66 7.46
CA PRO A 61 4.41 -2.92 7.24
C PRO A 61 4.89 -2.99 5.78
N PRO A 62 5.70 -2.01 5.31
CA PRO A 62 6.36 -2.10 4.01
C PRO A 62 7.22 -3.35 3.89
N GLY A 63 7.18 -4.01 2.74
CA GLY A 63 7.93 -5.25 2.49
C GLY A 63 7.31 -6.50 3.14
N GLU A 64 6.22 -6.36 3.90
CA GLU A 64 5.41 -7.47 4.38
C GLU A 64 4.10 -7.59 3.60
N THR A 65 3.54 -8.79 3.62
CA THR A 65 2.21 -9.07 3.08
C THR A 65 1.32 -9.76 4.10
N ARG A 66 0.01 -9.65 3.89
CA ARG A 66 -1.02 -10.46 4.56
C ARG A 66 -1.93 -11.06 3.51
N THR A 67 -2.52 -12.21 3.79
CA THR A 67 -3.50 -12.79 2.89
C THR A 67 -4.87 -12.15 3.06
N TYR A 68 -5.73 -12.25 2.05
CA TYR A 68 -7.16 -11.91 2.21
C TYR A 68 -7.81 -12.70 3.36
N GLY A 69 -7.35 -13.94 3.60
CA GLY A 69 -7.79 -14.78 4.72
C GLY A 69 -7.36 -14.24 6.08
N ASP A 70 -6.12 -13.74 6.20
CA ASP A 70 -5.59 -13.19 7.44
C ASP A 70 -6.40 -11.97 7.89
N LEU A 71 -6.68 -11.05 6.95
CA LEU A 71 -7.52 -9.88 7.23
C LEU A 71 -8.96 -10.29 7.51
N ALA A 72 -9.50 -11.26 6.77
CA ALA A 72 -10.86 -11.73 6.96
C ALA A 72 -11.06 -12.36 8.34
N ALA A 73 -10.11 -13.15 8.82
CA ALA A 73 -10.13 -13.72 10.16
C ALA A 73 -10.04 -12.64 11.25
N THR A 74 -9.22 -11.61 11.03
CA THR A 74 -9.07 -10.48 11.97
C THR A 74 -10.35 -9.65 12.09
N LEU A 75 -11.07 -9.49 10.98
CA LEU A 75 -12.28 -8.67 10.86
C LEU A 75 -13.59 -9.47 11.00
N ASP A 76 -13.51 -10.76 11.35
CA ASP A 76 -14.64 -11.69 11.44
C ASP A 76 -15.56 -11.63 10.20
N THR A 77 -14.96 -11.82 9.02
CA THR A 77 -15.64 -11.69 7.72
C THR A 77 -15.14 -12.72 6.70
N ALA A 78 -15.61 -12.63 5.46
CA ALA A 78 -15.19 -13.48 4.36
C ALA A 78 -14.03 -12.85 3.54
N PRO A 79 -13.05 -13.65 3.06
CA PRO A 79 -11.95 -13.15 2.22
C PRO A 79 -12.41 -12.39 0.97
N VAL A 80 -13.54 -12.80 0.38
CA VAL A 80 -14.14 -12.12 -0.78
C VAL A 80 -14.60 -10.69 -0.42
N ALA A 81 -15.14 -10.48 0.78
CA ALA A 81 -15.56 -9.17 1.25
C ALA A 81 -14.35 -8.24 1.43
N VAL A 82 -13.24 -8.76 1.98
CA VAL A 82 -11.96 -8.03 2.05
C VAL A 82 -11.47 -7.68 0.65
N GLY A 83 -11.46 -8.62 -0.29
CA GLY A 83 -11.05 -8.37 -1.68
C GLY A 83 -11.87 -7.27 -2.36
N GLN A 84 -13.19 -7.25 -2.15
CA GLN A 84 -14.06 -6.17 -2.64
C GLN A 84 -13.74 -4.82 -1.98
N ALA A 85 -13.46 -4.79 -0.68
CA ALA A 85 -13.07 -3.58 0.03
C ALA A 85 -11.69 -3.06 -0.44
N CYS A 86 -10.70 -3.93 -0.64
CA CYS A 86 -9.41 -3.57 -1.21
C CYS A 86 -9.56 -2.92 -2.60
N GLY A 87 -10.47 -3.44 -3.44
CA GLY A 87 -10.75 -2.88 -4.76
C GLY A 87 -11.47 -1.53 -4.74
N ARG A 88 -12.08 -1.17 -3.61
CA ARG A 88 -12.78 0.12 -3.38
C ARG A 88 -11.93 1.12 -2.60
N ASN A 89 -10.65 0.83 -2.35
CA ASN A 89 -9.75 1.72 -1.64
C ASN A 89 -9.62 3.07 -2.38
N PRO A 90 -10.08 4.19 -1.80
CA PRO A 90 -10.03 5.50 -2.45
C PRO A 90 -8.64 6.14 -2.43
N VAL A 91 -7.72 5.62 -1.61
CA VAL A 91 -6.37 6.18 -1.40
C VAL A 91 -5.32 5.07 -1.54
N PRO A 92 -5.20 4.45 -2.74
CA PRO A 92 -4.19 3.42 -3.00
C PRO A 92 -2.79 3.96 -2.73
N LEU A 93 -1.83 3.05 -2.51
CA LEU A 93 -0.47 3.32 -2.03
C LEU A 93 -0.40 3.83 -0.58
N LEU A 94 -1.15 4.88 -0.22
CA LEU A 94 -1.17 5.41 1.15
C LEU A 94 -1.83 4.42 2.11
N VAL A 95 -2.98 3.88 1.73
CA VAL A 95 -3.53 2.66 2.32
C VAL A 95 -3.07 1.48 1.45
N PRO A 96 -2.23 0.57 1.96
CA PRO A 96 -1.40 -0.30 1.13
C PRO A 96 -2.14 -1.58 0.71
N CYS A 97 -3.21 -1.44 -0.08
CA CYS A 97 -3.97 -2.59 -0.59
C CYS A 97 -3.15 -3.52 -1.52
N HIS A 98 -1.99 -3.08 -2.01
CA HIS A 98 -1.03 -3.91 -2.75
C HIS A 98 -0.34 -4.96 -1.87
N ARG A 99 -0.33 -4.79 -0.54
CA ARG A 99 0.26 -5.75 0.42
C ARG A 99 -0.69 -6.90 0.80
N VAL A 100 -1.95 -6.86 0.35
CA VAL A 100 -2.93 -7.95 0.60
C VAL A 100 -2.93 -8.92 -0.56
N VAL A 101 -2.60 -10.20 -0.35
CA VAL A 101 -2.39 -11.19 -1.43
C VAL A 101 -3.25 -12.46 -1.26
N GLY A 102 -3.28 -13.32 -2.28
CA GLY A 102 -3.86 -14.67 -2.20
C GLY A 102 -3.03 -15.60 -1.32
N SER A 103 -3.67 -16.60 -0.72
CA SER A 103 -3.02 -17.60 0.14
C SER A 103 -2.13 -18.59 -0.63
N ASP A 104 -2.31 -18.70 -1.94
CA ASP A 104 -1.51 -19.51 -2.86
C ASP A 104 -0.24 -18.79 -3.37
N GLY A 105 0.07 -17.61 -2.84
CA GLY A 105 1.11 -16.74 -3.35
C GLY A 105 0.70 -15.95 -4.60
N GLY A 106 -0.56 -16.08 -5.04
CA GLY A 106 -1.12 -15.28 -6.12
C GLY A 106 -1.33 -13.83 -5.68
N LEU A 107 -1.16 -12.89 -6.62
CA LEU A 107 -1.36 -11.47 -6.32
C LEU A 107 -2.82 -11.07 -6.13
N GLY A 108 -3.80 -11.92 -6.50
CA GLY A 108 -5.22 -11.55 -6.50
C GLY A 108 -5.52 -10.38 -7.45
N GLY A 109 -6.63 -9.67 -7.20
CA GLY A 109 -7.00 -8.47 -7.96
C GLY A 109 -6.36 -7.18 -7.41
N TYR A 110 -6.16 -6.19 -8.30
CA TYR A 110 -5.77 -4.83 -7.92
C TYR A 110 -6.53 -3.83 -8.78
N SER A 111 -7.27 -2.93 -8.14
CA SER A 111 -8.22 -2.03 -8.84
C SER A 111 -7.63 -0.68 -9.22
N ALA A 112 -6.41 -0.35 -8.79
CA ALA A 112 -5.74 0.87 -9.21
C ALA A 112 -5.25 0.76 -10.67
N SER A 113 -4.99 1.91 -11.31
CA SER A 113 -4.40 2.01 -12.64
C SER A 113 -3.17 1.10 -12.80
N GLY A 114 -3.09 0.39 -13.93
CA GLY A 114 -2.06 -0.62 -14.21
C GLY A 114 -2.29 -1.99 -13.56
N GLY A 115 -3.33 -2.13 -12.72
CA GLY A 115 -3.83 -3.41 -12.23
C GLY A 115 -2.78 -4.24 -11.50
N VAL A 116 -2.81 -5.56 -11.70
CA VAL A 116 -1.93 -6.52 -11.01
C VAL A 116 -0.44 -6.21 -11.23
N GLU A 117 -0.06 -5.62 -12.37
CA GLU A 117 1.32 -5.25 -12.65
C GLU A 117 1.80 -4.11 -11.73
N THR A 118 0.97 -3.09 -11.49
CA THR A 118 1.27 -2.02 -10.51
C THR A 118 1.50 -2.60 -9.11
N LYS A 119 0.64 -3.54 -8.69
CA LYS A 119 0.79 -4.24 -7.41
C LYS A 119 2.12 -4.99 -7.33
N ARG A 120 2.49 -5.72 -8.38
CA ARG A 120 3.77 -6.44 -8.47
C ARG A 120 4.96 -5.48 -8.36
N ARG A 121 4.93 -4.35 -9.08
CA ARG A 121 5.99 -3.32 -9.02
C ARG A 121 6.14 -2.72 -7.63
N LEU A 122 5.03 -2.48 -6.93
CA LEU A 122 5.06 -1.95 -5.56
C LEU A 122 5.68 -2.95 -4.58
N LEU A 123 5.30 -4.22 -4.67
CA LEU A 123 5.90 -5.28 -3.85
C LEU A 123 7.40 -5.44 -4.15
N ASP A 124 7.78 -5.48 -5.43
CA ASP A 124 9.19 -5.54 -5.85
C ASP A 124 10.00 -4.33 -5.36
N HIS A 125 9.40 -3.13 -5.42
CA HIS A 125 10.01 -1.90 -4.94
C HIS A 125 10.29 -1.96 -3.43
N GLU A 126 9.28 -2.31 -2.63
CA GLU A 126 9.44 -2.41 -1.17
C GLU A 126 10.47 -3.47 -0.78
N ALA A 127 10.48 -4.63 -1.44
CA ALA A 127 11.48 -5.67 -1.20
C ALA A 127 12.92 -5.21 -1.49
N ARG A 128 13.12 -4.39 -2.52
CA ARG A 128 14.43 -3.82 -2.87
C ARG A 128 14.90 -2.79 -1.87
N VAL A 129 14.01 -1.88 -1.46
CA VAL A 129 14.36 -0.82 -0.48
C VAL A 129 14.70 -1.44 0.88
N GLU A 130 13.96 -2.45 1.32
CA GLU A 130 14.28 -3.20 2.55
C GLU A 130 15.63 -3.92 2.47
N THR A 131 15.96 -4.52 1.32
CA THR A 131 17.24 -5.20 1.12
C THR A 131 18.42 -4.21 1.11
N GLY A 132 18.27 -3.06 0.44
CA GLY A 132 19.28 -2.00 0.41
C GLY A 132 19.54 -1.37 1.78
N SER A 133 18.48 -1.20 2.59
CA SER A 133 18.57 -0.72 3.98
C SER A 133 19.29 -1.69 4.92
N ARG A 134 19.18 -3.01 4.67
CA ARG A 134 19.90 -4.03 5.44
C ARG A 134 21.37 -4.15 5.05
N GLN A 135 21.72 -3.95 3.77
CA GLN A 135 23.12 -4.00 3.32
C GLN A 135 23.94 -2.77 3.77
N SER A 136 23.33 -1.60 3.95
CA SER A 136 24.03 -0.41 4.48
C SER A 136 24.32 -0.46 5.98
N ARG A 137 23.84 -1.48 6.69
CA ARG A 137 24.04 -1.70 8.15
C ARG A 137 25.09 -2.77 8.47
N LEU A 138 25.86 -3.25 7.49
CA LEU A 138 27.03 -4.10 7.78
C LEU A 138 28.06 -3.25 8.56
N PRO A 139 28.53 -3.71 9.73
CA PRO A 139 29.64 -3.04 10.40
C PRO A 139 30.86 -3.12 9.48
N LEU A 140 31.52 -1.98 9.30
CA LEU A 140 32.90 -1.94 8.83
C LEU A 140 33.75 -2.49 9.99
N ASP A 141 33.88 -3.81 10.05
CA ASP A 141 34.87 -4.43 10.93
C ASP A 141 36.23 -4.38 10.20
N GLU A 142 37.15 -3.60 10.79
CA GLU A 142 38.58 -3.49 10.46
C GLU A 142 39.36 -4.77 10.79
#